data_AF-A0A936IW14-F1
#
_entry.id   AF-A0A936IW14-F1
#
_cell.length_a   1.000
_cell.length_b   1.000
_cell.length_c   1.000
_cell.angle_alpha   90.00
_cell.angle_beta   90.00
_cell.angle_gamma   90.00
#
_symmetry.space_group_name_H-M   'P 1'
#
loop_
_entity.id
_entity.type
_entity.pdbx_description
1 polymer ?
#
loop_
_entity_poly.entity_id
_entity_poly.type
_entity_poly.pdbx_seq_one_letter_code
_entity_poly.pdbx_strand_id
1 'polypeptide(L)'
;MEGAGFGAKQLAEAHRIWLDMLDDNSTIYLCGSGNLIPSGMRRLIAYVIKNRFVDVIVMSGTVLYHDIHETLGRNHYQASEYER
;
A
#
# COMPACT_ATOMS: atom_id res chain seq x y z
N MET A 1 8.03 12.87 12.19
CA MET A 1 7.96 11.85 13.27
C MET A 1 9.34 11.44 13.81
N GLU A 2 10.45 12.02 13.34
CA GLU A 2 11.81 11.59 13.70
C GLU A 2 12.13 11.68 15.21
N GLY A 3 11.54 12.64 15.92
CA GLY A 3 11.69 12.78 17.37
C GLY A 3 10.78 11.87 18.21
N ALA A 4 9.90 11.08 17.59
CA ALA A 4 9.00 10.16 18.29
C ALA A 4 9.58 8.73 18.34
N GLY A 5 9.30 7.99 19.42
CA GLY A 5 9.79 6.62 19.62
C GLY A 5 8.99 5.52 18.91
N PHE A 6 9.45 4.27 19.03
CA PHE A 6 8.79 3.06 18.50
C PHE A 6 8.56 3.09 16.98
N GLY A 7 7.38 2.66 16.51
CA GLY A 7 7.05 2.57 15.09
C GLY A 7 7.06 3.92 14.36
N ALA A 8 6.89 5.04 15.08
CA ALA A 8 6.97 6.37 14.49
C ALA A 8 8.38 6.69 13.96
N LYS A 9 9.43 6.23 14.68
CA LYS A 9 10.82 6.38 14.22
C LYS A 9 11.10 5.55 12.97
N GLN A 10 10.64 4.30 12.96
CA GLN A 10 10.81 3.40 11.80
C GLN A 10 10.09 3.92 10.56
N LEU A 11 8.89 4.48 10.72
CA LEU A 11 8.14 5.10 9.62
C LEU A 11 8.85 6.34 9.08
N ALA A 12 9.42 7.18 9.95
CA ALA A 12 10.19 8.35 9.52
C ALA A 12 11.45 7.94 8.73
N GLU A 13 12.14 6.89 9.18
CA GLU A 13 13.30 6.34 8.47
C GLU A 13 12.92 5.76 7.11
N ALA A 14 11.85 4.97 7.04
CA ALA A 14 11.34 4.41 5.78
C ALA A 14 10.95 5.51 4.78
N HIS A 15 10.34 6.59 5.26
CA HIS A 15 9.99 7.75 4.43
C HIS A 15 11.25 8.42 3.85
N ARG A 16 12.30 8.63 4.65
CA ARG A 16 13.56 9.20 4.16
C ARG A 16 14.21 8.31 3.10
N ILE A 17 14.33 7.01 3.37
CA ILE A 17 14.90 6.03 2.42
C ILE A 17 14.13 6.06 1.10
N TRP A 18 12.81 6.11 1.15
CA TRP A 18 12.00 6.15 -0.06
C TRP A 18 12.18 7.46 -0.84
N LEU A 19 12.34 8.62 -0.17
CA LEU A 19 12.68 9.87 -0.84
C LEU A 19 14.05 9.80 -1.51
N ASP A 20 15.06 9.22 -0.85
CA ASP A 20 16.39 9.02 -1.43
C ASP A 20 16.31 8.13 -2.69
N MET A 21 15.49 7.07 -2.66
CA MET A 21 15.25 6.21 -3.83
C MET A 21 14.52 6.93 -4.97
N LEU A 22 13.66 7.91 -4.67
CA LEU A 22 12.94 8.69 -5.67
C LEU A 22 13.82 9.75 -6.35
N ASP A 23 14.85 10.25 -5.65
CA ASP A 23 15.80 11.24 -6.18
C ASP A 23 16.97 10.58 -6.95
N ASP A 24 17.22 9.29 -6.71
CA ASP A 24 18.25 8.50 -7.39
C ASP A 24 17.71 7.74 -8.62
N ASN A 25 18.61 7.20 -9.45
CA ASN A 25 18.27 6.33 -10.57
C ASN A 25 17.99 4.88 -10.12
N SER A 26 17.14 4.73 -9.11
CA SER A 26 16.76 3.45 -8.53
C SER A 26 15.55 2.84 -9.26
N THR A 27 15.48 1.50 -9.30
CA THR A 27 14.25 0.79 -9.69
C THR A 27 13.46 0.39 -8.46
N ILE A 28 12.24 0.92 -8.31
CA ILE A 28 11.43 0.77 -7.10
C ILE A 28 10.42 -0.37 -7.26
N TYR A 29 10.57 -1.40 -6.42
CA TYR A 29 9.66 -2.54 -6.36
C TYR A 29 8.68 -2.34 -5.20
N LEU A 30 7.39 -2.29 -5.51
CA LEU A 30 6.33 -2.33 -4.51
C LEU A 30 5.79 -3.76 -4.40
N CYS A 31 6.05 -4.37 -3.23
CA CYS A 31 5.67 -5.74 -2.92
C CYS A 31 4.56 -5.75 -1.87
N GLY A 32 3.50 -6.54 -2.09
CA GLY A 32 2.36 -6.58 -1.17
C GLY A 32 1.63 -7.92 -1.16
N SER A 33 1.08 -8.29 0.00
CA SER A 33 0.30 -9.50 0.17
C SER A 33 -0.84 -9.30 1.17
N GLY A 34 -1.74 -10.28 1.24
CA GLY A 34 -2.87 -10.27 2.17
C GLY A 34 -4.00 -9.33 1.71
N ASN A 35 -4.51 -8.55 2.67
CA ASN A 35 -5.81 -7.88 2.57
C ASN A 35 -5.70 -6.38 2.24
N LEU A 36 -4.67 -5.98 1.48
CA LEU A 36 -4.41 -4.56 1.20
C LEU A 36 -5.62 -3.82 0.60
N ILE A 37 -6.27 -4.42 -0.41
CA ILE A 37 -7.44 -3.84 -1.07
C ILE A 37 -8.64 -3.72 -0.12
N PRO A 38 -9.13 -4.80 0.53
CA PRO A 38 -10.27 -4.67 1.45
C PRO A 38 -9.96 -3.81 2.68
N SER A 39 -8.69 -3.67 3.07
CA SER A 39 -8.24 -2.73 4.11
C SER A 39 -8.19 -1.26 3.65
N GLY A 40 -8.56 -0.96 2.41
CA GLY A 40 -8.67 0.41 1.88
C GLY A 40 -7.43 0.94 1.16
N MET A 41 -6.39 0.13 0.96
CA MET A 41 -5.13 0.59 0.33
C MET A 41 -5.22 0.77 -1.19
N ARG A 42 -6.30 0.30 -1.82
CA ARG A 42 -6.48 0.31 -3.28
C ARG A 42 -6.19 1.66 -3.93
N ARG A 43 -6.77 2.74 -3.37
CA ARG A 43 -6.61 4.10 -3.92
C ARG A 43 -5.19 4.63 -3.75
N LEU A 44 -4.51 4.29 -2.65
CA LEU A 44 -3.13 4.68 -2.42
C LEU A 44 -2.19 3.95 -3.39
N ILE A 45 -2.38 2.64 -3.57
CA ILE A 45 -1.62 1.85 -4.55
C ILE A 45 -1.83 2.41 -5.96
N ALA A 46 -3.08 2.69 -6.34
CA ALA A 46 -3.38 3.31 -7.63
C ALA A 46 -2.73 4.69 -7.79
N TYR A 47 -2.65 5.49 -6.72
CA TYR A 47 -2.00 6.79 -6.73
C TYR A 47 -0.49 6.68 -6.98
N VAL A 48 0.21 5.81 -6.26
CA VAL A 48 1.67 5.66 -6.42
C VAL A 48 2.05 5.09 -7.80
N ILE A 49 1.21 4.19 -8.36
CA ILE A 49 1.39 3.69 -9.72
C ILE A 49 1.18 4.82 -10.74
N LYS A 50 0.07 5.56 -10.64
CA LYS A 50 -0.27 6.63 -11.60
C LYS A 50 0.77 7.75 -11.64
N ASN A 51 1.40 8.06 -10.52
CA ASN A 51 2.43 9.09 -10.41
C ASN A 51 3.85 8.55 -10.62
N ARG A 52 4.00 7.27 -11.02
CA ARG A 52 5.30 6.63 -11.28
C ARG A 52 6.27 6.69 -10.08
N PHE A 53 5.74 6.55 -8.86
CA PHE A 53 6.60 6.40 -7.66
C PHE A 53 7.07 4.96 -7.43
N VAL A 54 6.63 4.04 -8.30
CA VAL A 54 6.99 2.62 -8.29
C VAL A 54 7.12 2.15 -9.74
N ASP A 55 8.06 1.25 -10.00
CA ASP A 55 8.35 0.71 -11.34
C ASP A 55 7.82 -0.71 -11.52
N VAL A 56 7.93 -1.52 -10.47
CA VAL A 56 7.55 -2.94 -10.51
C VAL A 56 6.59 -3.26 -9.38
N ILE A 57 5.55 -4.03 -9.70
CA ILE A 57 4.54 -4.50 -8.74
C ILE A 57 4.67 -6.00 -8.56
N VAL A 58 4.83 -6.44 -7.31
CA VAL A 58 4.82 -7.86 -6.93
C VAL A 58 3.72 -8.08 -5.90
N MET A 59 2.64 -8.75 -6.30
CA MET A 59 1.44 -8.90 -5.46
C MET A 59 1.03 -10.36 -5.34
N SER A 60 0.54 -10.76 -4.16
CA SER A 60 -0.11 -12.06 -4.03
C SER A 60 -1.44 -12.10 -4.80
N GLY A 61 -1.87 -13.30 -5.19
CA GLY A 61 -3.14 -13.47 -5.92
C GLY A 61 -4.36 -12.91 -5.17
N THR A 62 -4.35 -12.92 -3.84
CA THR A 62 -5.40 -12.34 -2.99
C THR A 62 -5.56 -10.83 -3.22
N VAL A 63 -4.46 -10.09 -3.30
CA VAL A 63 -4.49 -8.63 -3.55
C VAL A 63 -5.12 -8.35 -4.92
N LEU A 64 -4.70 -9.08 -5.96
CA LEU A 64 -5.24 -8.93 -7.31
C LEU A 64 -6.72 -9.33 -7.40
N TYR A 65 -7.11 -10.41 -6.74
CA TYR A 65 -8.51 -10.84 -6.68
C TYR A 65 -9.41 -9.74 -6.09
N HIS A 66 -9.02 -9.15 -4.96
CA HIS A 66 -9.83 -8.11 -4.33
C HIS A 66 -9.88 -6.81 -5.16
N ASP A 67 -8.82 -6.45 -5.88
CA ASP A 67 -8.85 -5.29 -6.79
C ASP A 67 -9.82 -5.52 -7.96
N ILE A 68 -9.78 -6.70 -8.57
CA ILE A 68 -10.73 -7.09 -9.62
C ILE A 68 -12.16 -7.14 -9.07
N HIS A 69 -12.35 -7.72 -7.88
CA HIS A 69 -13.65 -7.81 -7.22
C HIS A 69 -14.32 -6.44 -7.09
N GLU A 70 -13.59 -5.43 -6.60
CA GLU A 70 -14.11 -4.07 -6.51
C GLU A 70 -14.23 -3.36 -7.86
N THR A 71 -13.33 -3.65 -8.81
CA THR A 71 -13.43 -3.11 -10.18
C THR A 71 -14.70 -3.56 -10.89
N LEU A 72 -15.20 -4.76 -10.58
CA LEU A 72 -16.47 -5.28 -11.09
C LEU A 72 -17.72 -4.70 -10.39
N GLY A 73 -17.55 -3.68 -9.55
CA GLY A 73 -18.68 -2.98 -8.88
C GLY A 73 -19.17 -3.64 -7.59
N ARG A 74 -18.41 -4.59 -7.03
CA ARG A 74 -18.69 -5.17 -5.71
C ARG A 74 -17.93 -4.40 -4.63
N ASN A 75 -18.33 -4.55 -3.36
CA ASN A 75 -17.72 -3.79 -2.26
C ASN A 75 -17.33 -4.70 -1.10
N HIS A 76 -16.25 -4.33 -0.42
CA HIS A 76 -15.93 -4.83 0.91
C HIS A 76 -16.58 -3.92 1.95
N TYR A 77 -17.07 -4.52 3.05
CA TYR A 77 -17.74 -3.80 4.11
C TYR A 77 -17.00 -3.98 5.42
N GLN A 78 -16.91 -2.91 6.20
CA GLN A 78 -16.39 -2.96 7.54
C GLN A 78 -17.43 -3.62 8.45
N ALA A 79 -17.07 -4.75 9.06
CA ALA A 79 -17.91 -5.39 10.06
C ALA A 79 -17.92 -4.57 11.36
N SER A 80 -19.03 -4.64 12.09
CA SER A 80 -19.11 -4.10 13.44
C SER A 80 -18.71 -5.17 14.47
N GLU A 81 -18.12 -4.75 15.59
CA GLU A 81 -17.77 -5.68 16.68
C GLU A 81 -19.01 -6.22 17.41
N TYR A 82 -20.18 -5.58 17.23
CA TYR A 82 -21.42 -5.89 17.94
C TYR A 82 -22.30 -6.94 17.24
N GLU A 83 -21.93 -7.40 16.04
CA GLU A 83 -22.70 -8.38 15.24
C GLU A 83 -22.13 -9.80 15.32
N ARG A 84 -21.57 -10.21 16.47
CA ARG A 84 -21.17 -11.62 16.73
C ARG A 84 -22.26 -12.43 17.41
#